data_AF-A0A3M1LW90-F1
#
_entry.id   AF-A0A3M1LW90-F1
#
_cell.length_a   1.000
_cell.length_b   1.000
_cell.length_c   1.000
_cell.angle_alpha   90.00
_cell.angle_beta   90.00
_cell.angle_gamma   90.00
#
_symmetry.space_group_name_H-M   'P 1'
#
loop_
_entity.id
_entity.type
_entity.pdbx_description
1 polymer ?
#
loop_
_entity_poly.entity_id
_entity_poly.type
_entity_poly.pdbx_seq_one_letter_code
_entity_poly.pdbx_strand_id
1 'polypeptide(L)' 'MTHEGWQVWDLVGRLGGQLRALPGAVIGWDMSAALALSEALGVPPAATAELLPIIEAVMVTKLNEQMERSDG' A
#
# COMPACT_ATOMS: atom_id res chain seq x y z
N MET A 1 10.74 12.48 10.45
CA MET A 1 9.47 11.83 10.08
C MET A 1 8.47 12.09 11.18
N THR A 2 7.22 12.44 10.87
CA THR A 2 6.17 12.69 11.88
C THR A 2 5.66 11.37 12.47
N HIS A 3 4.93 11.43 13.58
CA HIS A 3 4.36 10.22 14.21
C HIS A 3 3.38 9.53 13.25
N GLU A 4 2.53 10.33 12.62
CA GLU A 4 1.52 9.89 11.65
C GLU A 4 2.17 9.24 10.43
N GLY A 5 3.29 9.80 9.94
CA GLY A 5 4.05 9.20 8.85
C GLY A 5 4.62 7.83 9.23
N TRP A 6 5.08 7.66 10.46
CA TRP A 6 5.55 6.35 10.95
C TRP A 6 4.40 5.35 11.11
N GLN A 7 3.24 5.79 11.60
CA GLN A 7 2.05 4.95 11.72
C GLN A 7 1.57 4.44 10.36
N VAL A 8 1.57 5.29 9.32
CA VAL A 8 1.25 4.87 7.95
C VAL A 8 2.31 3.91 7.41
N TRP A 9 3.59 4.12 7.74
CA TRP A 9 4.64 3.19 7.32
C TRP A 9 4.50 1.79 7.94
N ASP A 10 4.16 1.70 9.22
CA ASP A 10 3.85 0.42 9.89
C ASP A 10 2.62 -0.25 9.25
N LEU A 11 1.57 0.53 8.95
CA LEU A 11 0.40 0.05 8.22
C LEU A 11 0.79 -0.57 6.87
N VAL A 12 1.57 0.13 6.04
CA VAL A 12 2.00 -0.35 4.72
C VAL A 12 2.76 -1.67 4.82
N GLY A 13 3.62 -1.83 5.83
CA GLY A 13 4.35 -3.07 6.07
C GLY A 13 3.45 -4.29 6.30
N ARG A 14 2.22 -4.08 6.79
CA ARG A 14 1.22 -5.12 7.06
C ARG A 14 0.32 -5.41 5.85
N LEU A 15 0.29 -4.54 4.85
CA LEU A 15 -0.56 -4.68 3.65
C LEU A 15 0.01 -5.63 2.58
N GLY A 16 1.22 -6.17 2.76
CA GLY A 16 1.83 -7.07 1.77
C GLY A 16 0.96 -8.28 1.40
N GLY A 17 0.17 -8.81 2.35
CA GLY A 17 -0.77 -9.91 2.10
C GLY A 17 -2.10 -9.50 1.45
N GLN A 18 -2.34 -8.21 1.22
CA GLN A 18 -3.59 -7.66 0.70
C GLN A 18 -3.41 -7.11 -0.73
N LEU A 19 -2.36 -7.53 -1.44
CA LEU A 19 -2.13 -7.11 -2.82
C LEU A 19 -3.22 -7.63 -3.75
N ARG A 20 -3.66 -6.76 -4.67
CA ARG A 20 -4.55 -7.08 -5.76
C ARG A 20 -3.74 -7.14 -7.06
N ALA A 21 -3.91 -8.23 -7.80
CA ALA A 21 -3.20 -8.47 -9.04
C ALA A 21 -4.12 -9.06 -10.12
N LEU A 22 -3.73 -8.83 -11.37
CA LEU A 22 -4.20 -9.48 -12.59
C LEU A 22 -3.04 -10.31 -13.16
N PRO A 23 -3.28 -11.20 -14.15
CA PRO A 23 -2.19 -11.87 -14.84
C PRO A 23 -1.19 -10.86 -15.42
N GLY A 24 0.06 -10.89 -14.93
CA GLY A 24 1.13 -10.02 -15.38
C GLY A 24 1.13 -8.59 -14.81
N ALA A 25 0.24 -8.24 -13.87
CA ALA A 25 0.25 -6.89 -13.28
C ALA A 25 -0.30 -6.83 -11.86
N VAL A 26 0.34 -6.06 -10.99
CA VAL A 26 -0.21 -5.59 -9.72
C VAL A 26 -1.04 -4.33 -9.98
N ILE A 27 -2.24 -4.25 -9.37
CA ILE A 27 -3.17 -3.13 -9.56
C ILE A 27 -3.41 -2.31 -8.29
N GLY A 28 -2.85 -2.71 -7.14
CA GLY A 28 -2.95 -1.97 -5.88
C GLY A 28 -3.07 -2.88 -4.67
N TRP A 29 -3.43 -2.30 -3.53
CA TRP A 29 -3.90 -3.04 -2.37
C TRP A 29 -5.43 -3.18 -2.39
N ASP A 30 -5.95 -4.09 -1.58
CA ASP A 30 -7.33 -4.02 -1.15
C ASP A 30 -7.52 -2.81 -0.24
N MET A 31 -8.07 -1.73 -0.81
CA MET A 31 -8.30 -0.48 -0.08
C MET A 31 -9.33 -0.63 1.05
N SER A 32 -10.26 -1.58 0.97
CA SER A 32 -11.17 -1.86 2.08
C SER A 32 -10.43 -2.52 3.24
N ALA A 33 -9.55 -3.49 2.95
CA ALA A 33 -8.69 -4.09 3.97
C ALA A 33 -7.72 -3.06 4.58
N ALA A 34 -7.18 -2.15 3.76
CA ALA A 34 -6.26 -1.13 4.22
C ALA A 34 -6.91 -0.10 5.16
N LEU A 35 -8.13 0.34 4.83
CA LEU A 35 -8.89 1.26 5.70
C LEU A 35 -9.32 0.57 7.00
N ALA A 36 -9.78 -0.68 6.94
CA ALA A 36 -10.14 -1.45 8.14
C ALA A 36 -8.94 -1.70 9.06
N LEU A 37 -7.77 -2.00 8.49
CA LEU A 37 -6.54 -2.20 9.26
C LEU A 37 -6.03 -0.88 9.85
N SER A 38 -6.10 0.21 9.10
CA SER A 38 -5.78 1.56 9.56
C SER A 38 -6.62 1.93 10.80
N GLU A 39 -7.93 1.69 10.73
CA GLU A 39 -8.85 1.91 11.86
C GLU A 39 -8.47 1.06 13.07
N ALA A 40 -8.22 -0.24 12.86
CA ALA A 40 -7.84 -1.16 13.94
C ALA A 40 -6.51 -0.80 14.64
N LEU A 41 -5.57 -0.20 13.90
CA LEU A 41 -4.28 0.24 14.42
C LEU A 41 -4.31 1.65 15.02
N GLY A 42 -5.45 2.36 14.93
CA GLY A 42 -5.59 3.73 15.41
C GLY A 42 -4.78 4.74 14.61
N VAL A 43 -4.54 4.47 13.32
CA VAL A 43 -3.87 5.44 12.44
C VAL A 43 -4.84 6.58 12.15
N PRO A 44 -4.41 7.86 12.23
CA PRO A 44 -5.28 8.98 11.92
C PRO A 44 -5.90 8.86 10.52
N PRO A 45 -7.23 8.99 10.36
CA PRO A 45 -7.89 8.84 9.06
C PRO A 45 -7.34 9.79 8.00
N ALA A 46 -7.06 11.03 8.37
CA ALA A 46 -6.45 12.02 7.47
C ALA A 46 -5.06 11.59 6.99
N ALA A 47 -4.22 11.07 7.88
CA ALA A 47 -2.90 10.58 7.50
C ALA A 47 -2.99 9.38 6.54
N THR A 48 -3.92 8.47 6.79
CA THR A 48 -4.17 7.33 5.89
C THR A 48 -4.66 7.81 4.52
N ALA A 49 -5.67 8.69 4.49
CA ALA A 49 -6.26 9.19 3.25
C ALA A 49 -5.27 9.97 2.38
N GLU A 50 -4.36 10.74 2.99
CA GLU A 50 -3.38 11.56 2.27
C GLU A 50 -2.15 10.75 1.83
N LEU A 51 -1.63 9.87 2.69
CA LEU A 51 -0.34 9.22 2.45
C LEU A 51 -0.46 7.86 1.74
N LEU A 52 -1.47 7.06 2.08
CA LEU A 52 -1.59 5.69 1.57
C LEU A 52 -1.74 5.63 0.04
N PRO A 53 -2.54 6.47 -0.64
CA PRO A 53 -2.68 6.42 -2.11
C PRO A 53 -1.36 6.72 -2.84
N ILE A 54 -0.54 7.61 -2.29
CA ILE A 54 0.76 7.96 -2.88
C ILE A 54 1.71 6.76 -2.78
N ILE A 55 1.71 6.09 -1.64
CA ILE A 55 2.55 4.90 -1.41
C ILE A 55 2.07 3.74 -2.28
N GLU A 56 0.75 3.57 -2.48
CA GLU A 56 0.18 2.56 -3.39
C GLU A 56 0.67 2.77 -4.81
N ALA A 57 0.60 4.00 -5.33
CA ALA A 57 1.06 4.31 -6.69
C ALA A 57 2.53 3.93 -6.91
N VAL A 58 3.39 4.23 -5.92
CA VAL A 58 4.81 3.85 -5.97
C VAL A 58 4.98 2.33 -5.91
N MET A 59 4.27 1.66 -5.01
CA MET A 59 4.31 0.20 -4.87
C MET A 59 3.89 -0.50 -6.18
N VAL A 60 2.75 -0.10 -6.76
CA VAL A 60 2.23 -0.65 -8.03
C VAL A 60 3.26 -0.47 -9.15
N THR A 61 3.81 0.74 -9.28
CA THR A 61 4.82 1.04 -10.29
C THR A 61 6.04 0.13 -10.11
N LYS A 62 6.56 0.00 -8.89
CA LYS A 62 7.79 -0.76 -8.62
C LYS A 62 7.61 -2.26 -8.79
N LEU A 63 6.47 -2.83 -8.38
CA LEU A 63 6.21 -4.25 -8.57
C LEU A 63 6.01 -4.59 -10.04
N ASN A 64 5.32 -3.76 -10.81
CA ASN A 64 5.16 -3.98 -12.25
C ASN A 64 6.50 -3.86 -13.01
N GLU A 65 7.33 -2.86 -12.70
CA GLU A 65 8.70 -2.75 -13.26
C GLU A 65 9.55 -4.01 -12.97
N GLN A 66 9.41 -4.61 -11.78
CA GLN A 66 10.12 -5.84 -11.41
C GLN A 66 9.64 -7.07 -12.18
N MET A 67 8.33 -7.15 -12.44
CA MET A 67 7.72 -8.23 -13.23
C MET A 67 8.19 -8.14 -14.68
N GLU A 68 8.15 -6.95 -15.29
CA GLU A 68 8.64 -6.73 -16.67
C GLU A 68 10.12 -7.14 -16.83
N ARG A 69 10.95 -6.87 -15.81
CA ARG A 69 12.36 -7.28 -15.82
C ARG A 69 12.57 -8.77 -15.66
N SER A 70 11.64 -9.47 -15.01
CA SER A 70 11.74 -10.91 -14.79
C SER A 70 11.27 -11.72 -16.00
N ASP A 71 10.43 -11.12 -16.85
CA ASP A 71 9.87 -11.71 -18.06
C ASP A 71 10.70 -11.43 -19.34
N GLY A 72 11.85 -10.76 -19.23
CA GLY A 72 12.78 -10.46 -20.33
C GLY A 72 14.14 -11.15 -20.20
#